data_AF-A0A838E1A7-F1
#
_entry.id   AF-A0A838E1A7-F1
#
_cell.length_a   1.000
_cell.length_b   1.000
_cell.length_c   1.000
_cell.angle_alpha   90.00
_cell.angle_beta   90.00
_cell.angle_gamma   90.00
#
_symmetry.space_group_name_H-M   'P 1'
#
loop_
_entity.id
_entity.type
_entity.pdbx_description
1 polymer ?
#
loop_
_entity_poly.entity_id
_entity_poly.type
_entity_poly.pdbx_seq_one_letter_code
_entity_poly.pdbx_strand_id
1 'polypeptide(L)' 'MEQLCSLLGNLFAHIPYQIDKRQEAHYHSMMHLFILSLGFDSQAEISTNKGRIDLVEGQKSSFIFLR' A
#
# COMPACT_ATOMS: atom_id res chain seq x y z
N MET A 1 -8.33 11.10 0.04
CA MET A 1 -7.80 10.30 1.16
C MET A 1 -8.87 9.40 1.80
N GLU A 2 -10.02 9.92 2.25
CA GLU A 2 -11.06 9.09 2.89
C GLU A 2 -11.56 7.92 2.03
N GLN A 3 -11.80 8.15 0.73
CA GLN A 3 -12.24 7.09 -0.18
C GLN A 3 -11.22 5.95 -0.34
N LEU A 4 -9.93 6.27 -0.38
CA LEU A 4 -8.86 5.28 -0.46
C LEU A 4 -8.82 4.44 0.82
N CYS A 5 -8.86 5.08 1.99
CA CYS A 5 -8.88 4.37 3.27
C CYS A 5 -10.10 3.45 3.40
N SER A 6 -11.27 3.88 2.91
CA SER A 6 -12.49 3.06 2.90
C SER A 6 -12.37 1.85 1.96
N LEU A 7 -11.81 2.06 0.77
CA LEU A 7 -11.60 0.99 -0.21
C LEU A 7 -10.63 -0.08 0.33
N LEU A 8 -9.52 0.38 0.93
CA LEU A 8 -8.52 -0.49 1.55
C LEU A 8 -9.08 -1.23 2.77
N GLY A 9 -9.85 -0.55 3.62
CA GLY A 9 -10.54 -1.17 4.75
C GLY A 9 -11.51 -2.27 4.30
N ASN A 10 -12.29 -2.02 3.25
CA ASN A 10 -13.18 -3.02 2.67
C ASN A 10 -12.43 -4.18 2.04
N LEU A 11 -11.32 -3.92 1.34
CA LEU A 11 -10.47 -4.96 0.74
C LEU A 11 -9.93 -5.91 1.81
N PHE A 12 -9.36 -5.36 2.89
CA PHE A 12 -8.81 -6.17 3.97
C PHE A 12 -9.86 -6.89 4.80
N ALA A 13 -11.05 -6.33 4.96
CA ALA A 13 -12.16 -6.99 5.65
C ALA A 13 -12.60 -8.31 4.97
N HIS A 14 -12.31 -8.48 3.68
CA HIS A 14 -12.59 -9.72 2.95
C HIS A 14 -11.53 -10.82 3.13
N ILE A 15 -10.38 -10.52 3.75
CA ILE A 15 -9.33 -11.51 3.98
C ILE A 15 -9.71 -12.36 5.20
N PRO A 16 -9.93 -13.67 5.06
CA PRO A 16 -10.22 -14.55 6.18
C PRO A 16 -9.06 -14.59 7.18
N TYR A 17 -9.37 -14.59 8.47
CA TYR A 17 -8.36 -14.63 9.54
C TYR A 17 -7.40 -15.83 9.46
N GLN A 18 -7.81 -16.92 8.82
CA GLN A 18 -7.00 -18.12 8.65
C GLN A 18 -5.83 -17.92 7.67
N ILE A 19 -5.94 -16.98 6.74
CA ILE A 19 -4.88 -16.65 5.77
C ILE A 19 -4.16 -15.34 6.08
N ASP A 20 -4.67 -14.59 7.06
CA ASP A 20 -4.05 -13.35 7.57
C ASP A 20 -2.68 -13.67 8.20
N LYS A 21 -1.61 -13.36 7.45
CA LYS A 21 -0.28 -13.21 8.02
C LYS A 21 -0.14 -11.77 8.50
N ARG A 22 -0.38 -11.53 9.79
CA ARG A 22 -0.24 -10.24 10.48
C ARG A 22 1.19 -9.71 10.54
N GLN A 23 1.78 -9.52 9.37
CA GLN A 23 3.14 -9.06 9.17
C GLN A 23 3.06 -7.82 8.30
N GLU A 24 3.66 -6.74 8.76
CA GLU A 24 3.64 -5.43 8.09
C GLU A 24 4.13 -5.55 6.63
N ALA A 25 5.23 -6.28 6.39
CA ALA A 25 5.76 -6.54 5.07
C ALA A 25 4.79 -7.31 4.13
N HIS A 26 3.95 -8.18 4.69
CA HIS A 26 2.95 -8.91 3.91
C HIS A 26 1.84 -7.98 3.42
N TYR A 27 1.33 -7.12 4.30
CA TYR A 27 0.35 -6.11 3.91
C TYR A 27 0.94 -5.08 2.96
N HIS A 28 2.19 -4.68 3.18
CA HIS A 28 2.89 -3.75 2.31
C HIS A 28 2.97 -4.28 0.86
N SER A 29 3.39 -5.54 0.70
CA SER A 29 3.47 -6.20 -0.62
C SER A 29 2.10 -6.40 -1.26
N MET A 30 1.07 -6.76 -0.50
CA MET A 30 -0.31 -6.87 -1.02
C MET A 30 -0.87 -5.53 -1.49
N MET A 31 -0.62 -4.45 -0.73
CA MET A 31 -1.04 -3.10 -1.10
C MET A 31 -0.39 -2.63 -2.39
N HIS A 32 0.92 -2.82 -2.50
CA HIS A 32 1.66 -2.47 -3.70
C HIS A 32 1.11 -3.23 -4.92
N LEU A 33 0.86 -4.54 -4.79
CA LEU A 33 0.26 -5.34 -5.86
C LEU A 33 -1.13 -4.84 -6.25
N PHE A 34 -1.97 -4.48 -5.28
CA PHE A 34 -3.31 -3.97 -5.52
C PHE A 34 -3.28 -2.65 -6.30
N ILE A 35 -2.39 -1.73 -5.93
CA ILE A 35 -2.24 -0.41 -6.59
C ILE A 35 -1.72 -0.58 -8.02
N LEU A 36 -0.73 -1.46 -8.24
CA LEU A 36 -0.29 -1.84 -9.59
C LEU A 36 -1.42 -2.46 -10.43
N SER A 37 -2.25 -3.30 -9.81
CA SER A 37 -3.37 -3.98 -10.49
C SER A 37 -4.46 -3.01 -10.93
N LEU A 38 -4.61 -1.87 -10.25
CA LEU A 38 -5.50 -0.78 -10.66
C LEU A 38 -4.94 0.09 -11.80
N GLY A 39 -3.72 -0.21 -12.28
CA GLY A 39 -3.06 0.48 -13.37
C GLY A 39 -2.33 1.76 -12.95
N PHE A 40 -2.14 1.98 -11.65
CA PHE A 40 -1.36 3.10 -11.15
C PHE A 40 0.13 2.78 -11.26
N ASP A 41 0.91 3.76 -11.76
CA ASP A 41 2.36 3.71 -11.70
C ASP A 41 2.76 3.93 -10.23
N SER A 42 3.22 2.87 -9.56
CA SER A 42 3.60 2.92 -8.15
C SER A 42 4.96 2.30 -7.91
N GLN A 43 5.70 2.86 -6.97
CA GLN A 43 7.01 2.37 -6.54
C GLN A 43 6.97 2.14 -5.03
N ALA A 44 7.35 0.94 -4.60
CA ALA A 44 7.44 0.58 -3.20
C ALA A 44 8.90 0.56 -2.72
N GLU A 45 9.10 0.78 -1.42
CA GLU A 45 10.40 0.68 -0.73
C GLU A 45 11.51 1.57 -1.32
N ILE A 46 11.17 2.80 -1.73
CA ILE A 46 12.16 3.73 -2.28
C ILE A 46 13.11 4.16 -1.18
N SER A 47 14.39 3.86 -1.35
CA SER A 47 15.46 4.33 -0.46
C SER A 47 15.78 5.79 -0.73
N THR A 48 15.58 6.64 0.28
CA THR A 48 15.96 8.06 0.25
C THR A 48 17.06 8.35 1.27
N ASN A 49 17.74 9.48 1.13
CA ASN A 49 18.73 9.95 2.10
C ASN A 49 18.17 10.22 3.52
N LYS A 50 16.84 10.21 3.70
CA LYS A 50 16.14 10.43 4.98
C LYS A 50 15.37 9.22 5.50
N GLY A 51 15.47 8.07 4.82
CA GLY A 51 14.75 6.86 5.20
C GLY A 51 14.15 6.12 4.00
N ARG A 52 13.29 5.15 4.27
CA ARG A 52 12.58 4.36 3.26
C ARG A 52 11.16 4.90 3.11
N ILE A 53 10.73 5.12 1.87
CA ILE A 53 9.32 5.40 1.57
C ILE A 53 8.64 4.07 1.26
N ASP A 54 7.54 3.80 1.94
CA ASP A 54 6.78 2.56 1.79
C ASP A 54 6.15 2.49 0.39
N LEU A 55 5.40 3.53 -0.02
CA LEU A 55 4.81 3.57 -1.36
C LEU A 55 4.70 5.00 -1.94
N VAL A 56 5.07 5.15 -3.21
CA VAL A 56 4.92 6.38 -4.00
C VAL A 56 4.08 6.10 -5.23
N GLU A 57 3.10 6.96 -5.50
CA GLU A 57 2.32 6.96 -6.74
C GLU A 57 2.86 8.02 -7.71
N GLY A 58 3.05 7.65 -8.98
CA GLY A 58 3.73 8.44 -10.02
C GLY A 58 2.95 9.65 -10.54
N GLN A 59 1.66 9.82 -10.22
CA GLN A 59 0.91 11.01 -10.62
C GLN A 59 1.02 12.12 -9.56
N LYS A 60 1.96 13.04 -9.79
CA LYS A 60 2.11 14.34 -9.08
C LYS A 60 1.97 14.25 -7.55
N SER A 61 3.11 14.01 -6.89
CA SER A 61 3.39 14.46 -5.51
C SER A 61 2.44 14.01 -4.41
N SER A 62 1.81 12.83 -4.55
CA SER A 62 1.04 12.21 -3.46
C SER A 62 1.90 11.12 -2.81
N PHE A 63 2.40 11.40 -1.60
CA PHE A 63 3.19 10.45 -0.81
C PHE A 63 2.26 9.73 0.17
N ILE A 64 2.20 8.40 0.10
CA ILE A 64 1.47 7.59 1.08
C ILE A 64 2.51 7.01 2.05
N PHE A 65 2.57 7.57 3.25
CA PHE A 65 3.35 7.01 4.35
C PHE A 65 2.47 6.02 5.12
N LEU A 66 2.86 4.75 5.12
CA LEU A 66 2.25 3.72 5.96
C LEU A 66 3.23 3.43 7.10
N ARG A 67 2.97 3.99 8.29
CA ARG A 67 3.72 3.70 9.52
C ARG A 67 2.88 2.87 10.47
#